data_AF-A0A957T599-F1
#
_entry.id   AF-A0A957T599-F1
#
_cell.length_a   1.000
_cell.length_b   1.000
_cell.length_c   1.000
_cell.angle_alpha   90.00
_cell.angle_beta   90.00
_cell.angle_gamma   90.00
#
_symmetry.space_group_name_H-M   'P 1'
#
loop_
_entity.id
_entity.type
_entity.pdbx_description
1 polymer ?
#
loop_
_entity_poly.entity_id
_entity_poly.type
_entity_poly.pdbx_seq_one_letter_code
_entity_poly.pdbx_strand_id
1 'polypeptide(L)' 'MIQTPTAAPLYRPTWLEIDLAALRNNVQLLRRHVGADRTLFAVVKANAYGH' A
#
# COMPACT_ATOMS: atom_id res chain seq x y z
N MET A 1 0.47 -17.51 -4.47
CA MET A 1 -0.56 -17.81 -3.45
C MET A 1 -0.58 -16.65 -2.46
N ILE A 2 -1.57 -15.76 -2.55
CA ILE A 2 -1.82 -14.76 -1.51
C ILE A 2 -2.98 -15.32 -0.70
N GLN A 3 -2.76 -15.67 0.56
CA GLN A 3 -3.85 -16.07 1.44
C GLN A 3 -4.72 -14.83 1.70
N THR A 4 -6.02 -14.93 1.46
CA THR A 4 -6.98 -13.91 1.88
C THR A 4 -7.26 -14.13 3.37
N PRO A 5 -6.83 -13.25 4.28
CA PRO A 5 -7.22 -13.37 5.67
C PRO A 5 -8.73 -13.15 5.79
N THR A 6 -9.42 -14.08 6.46
CA THR A 6 -10.83 -13.92 6.82
C THR A 6 -10.95 -12.75 7.78
N ALA A 7 -11.63 -11.67 7.37
CA ALA A 7 -11.80 -10.49 8.20
C ALA A 7 -12.57 -10.85 9.49
N ALA A 8 -12.00 -10.49 10.66
CA ALA A 8 -12.68 -10.60 11.93
C ALA A 8 -13.98 -9.74 11.90
N PRO A 9 -15.05 -10.14 12.61
CA PRO A 9 -16.28 -9.37 12.64
C PRO A 9 -16.04 -7.94 13.16
N LEU A 10 -16.49 -6.95 12.39
CA LEU A 10 -16.43 -5.53 12.77
C LEU A 10 -17.52 -5.22 13.80
N TYR A 11 -17.13 -5.01 15.06
CA TYR A 11 -18.05 -4.63 16.14
C TYR A 11 -18.41 -3.14 16.15
N ARG A 12 -17.78 -2.33 15.29
CA ARG A 12 -18.03 -0.89 15.12
C ARG A 12 -18.05 -0.55 13.63
N PRO A 13 -18.96 0.34 13.17
CA PRO A 13 -19.08 0.72 11.77
C PRO A 13 -18.05 1.79 11.39
N THR A 14 -16.78 1.56 11.69
CA THR A 14 -15.69 2.50 11.38
C THR A 14 -14.51 1.72 10.82
N TRP A 15 -14.08 2.10 9.62
CA TRP A 15 -12.98 1.47 8.92
C TRP A 15 -12.19 2.51 8.12
N LEU A 16 -10.97 2.15 7.76
CA LEU A 16 -10.14 2.88 6.80
C LEU A 16 -10.15 2.10 5.49
N GLU A 17 -10.36 2.79 4.37
CA GLU A 17 -10.22 2.21 3.04
C GLU A 17 -8.90 2.69 2.42
N ILE A 18 -8.15 1.75 1.85
CA ILE A 18 -6.89 2.04 1.16
C ILE A 18 -7.06 1.84 -0.33
N ASP A 19 -6.90 2.93 -1.07
CA ASP A 19 -6.87 2.88 -2.52
C ASP A 19 -5.51 2.36 -3.03
N LEU A 20 -5.48 1.08 -3.39
CA LEU A 20 -4.30 0.45 -3.97
C LEU A 20 -3.97 0.95 -5.38
N ALA A 21 -4.94 1.48 -6.12
CA ALA A 21 -4.72 2.08 -7.43
C ALA A 21 -3.97 3.42 -7.29
N ALA A 22 -4.32 4.23 -6.29
CA ALA A 22 -3.58 5.44 -5.94
C ALA A 22 -2.13 5.11 -5.54
N LEU A 23 -1.90 4.10 -4.69
CA LEU A 23 -0.54 3.66 -4.32
C LEU A 23 0.26 3.23 -5.56
N ARG A 24 -0.35 2.46 -6.47
CA ARG A 24 0.30 2.03 -7.72
C ARG A 24 0.68 3.23 -8.59
N ASN A 25 -0.23 4.18 -8.77
CA ASN A 25 0.04 5.39 -9.55
C ASN A 25 1.19 6.20 -8.96
N ASN A 26 1.22 6.38 -7.64
CA ASN A 26 2.28 7.11 -6.95
C ASN A 26 3.65 6.45 -7.13
N VAL A 27 3.73 5.12 -6.99
CA VAL A 27 4.98 4.37 -7.22
C VAL A 27 5.43 4.51 -8.68
N GLN A 28 4.51 4.46 -9.64
CA GLN A 28 4.84 4.65 -11.06
C GLN A 28 5.35 6.06 -11.36
N LEU A 29 4.75 7.09 -10.76
CA LEU A 29 5.22 8.48 -10.88
C LEU A 29 6.63 8.63 -10.31
N LEU A 30 6.89 8.09 -9.12
CA LEU A 30 8.23 8.09 -8.53
C LEU A 30 9.23 7.33 -9.39
N ARG A 31 8.87 6.14 -9.91
CA ARG A 31 9.73 5.37 -10.83
C ARG A 31 10.10 6.16 -12.07
N ARG A 32 9.12 6.84 -12.70
CA ARG A 32 9.39 7.72 -13.86
C ARG A 32 10.31 8.87 -13.50
N HIS A 33 10.14 9.46 -12.33
CA HIS A 33 10.94 10.59 -11.87
C HIS A 33 12.38 10.22 -11.53
N VAL A 34 12.59 9.13 -10.78
CA VAL A 34 13.94 8.70 -10.39
C VAL A 34 14.67 7.99 -11.52
N GLY A 35 13.96 7.38 -12.47
CA GLY A 35 14.54 6.62 -13.59
C GLY A 35 14.75 5.13 -13.28
N ALA A 36 14.99 4.34 -14.33
CA ALA A 36 15.02 2.88 -14.24
C ALA A 36 16.26 2.33 -13.51
N ASP A 37 17.41 3.00 -13.63
CA ASP A 37 18.70 2.48 -13.15
C ASP A 37 18.90 2.57 -11.63
N ARG A 38 17.97 3.22 -10.91
CA ARG A 38 18.06 3.35 -9.45
C ARG A 38 17.11 2.40 -8.76
N THR A 39 17.55 1.84 -7.65
CA THR A 39 16.67 1.05 -6.79
C THR A 39 15.70 1.97 -6.03
N LEU A 40 14.41 1.64 -6.07
CA LEU A 40 13.38 2.35 -5.32
C LEU A 40 12.93 1.47 -4.15
N PHE A 41 13.14 1.93 -2.92
CA PHE A 41 12.73 1.21 -1.71
C PHE A 41 11.41 1.76 -1.18
N ALA A 42 10.40 0.90 -1.08
CA ALA A 42 9.18 1.22 -0.34
C ALA A 42 9.44 1.03 1.16
N VAL A 43 9.32 2.11 1.93
CA VAL A 43 9.40 2.03 3.40
C VAL A 43 8.01 1.69 3.93
N VAL A 44 7.87 0.51 4.55
CA VAL A 44 6.58 -0.02 5.03
C VAL A 44 6.53 -0.24 6.54
N LYS A 45 7.34 0.52 7.29
CA LYS A 45 7.36 0.45 8.76
C LYS A 45 5.99 0.82 9.35
N ALA A 46 5.74 0.40 10.60
CA ALA A 46 4.52 0.71 11.35
C ALA A 46 3.23 0.34 10.59
N ASN A 47 3.13 -0.92 10.14
CA ASN A 47 2.01 -1.41 9.31
C ASN A 47 1.76 -0.49 8.10
N ALA A 48 2.80 -0.29 7.27
CA ALA A 48 2.74 0.63 6.13
C ALA A 48 2.26 2.06 6.50
N TYR A 49 2.74 2.62 7.61
CA TYR A 49 2.28 3.92 8.14
C TYR A 49 0.80 3.96 8.53
N GLY A 50 0.21 2.81 8.89
CA GLY A 50 -1.21 2.70 9.21
C GLY A 50 -2.13 2.81 7.98
N HIS A 51 -1.56 2.71 6.77
CA HIS A 51 -2.32 2.34 5.59
C HIS A 51 -2.72 0.86 5.75
#